data_AF-A0A7S0LW07-F1
#
_entry.id   AF-A0A7S0LW07-F1
#
_cell.length_a   1.000
_cell.length_b   1.000
_cell.length_c   1.000
_cell.angle_alpha   90.00
_cell.angle_beta   90.00
_cell.angle_gamma   90.00
#
_symmetry.space_group_name_H-M   'P 1'
#
loop_
_entity.id
_entity.type
_entity.pdbx_description
1 polymer ?
#
loop_
_entity_poly.entity_id
_entity_poly.type
_entity_poly.pdbx_seq_one_letter_code
_entity_poly.pdbx_strand_id
1 'polypeptide(L)'
;GGGAARLFEVGTWEELENFDSDDLWSSKAFLVVEQRGAGGGAVAFAWIGGEYDQGPGAGQDVAGGGAYDRIARAAADFTKATGIEVAALQVVAEGEEPESFWDLFRLG
;
A
#
# COMPACT_ATOMS: atom_id res chain seq x y z
N GLY A 1 -4.52 12.79 -18.72
CA GLY A 1 -3.48 13.14 -17.74
C GLY A 1 -3.47 12.04 -16.72
N GLY A 2 -2.46 11.17 -16.76
CA GLY A 2 -2.24 10.20 -15.68
C GLY A 2 -1.59 10.93 -14.53
N GLY A 3 -2.18 10.83 -13.32
CA GLY A 3 -1.50 11.29 -12.12
C GLY A 3 -0.35 10.33 -11.83
N ALA A 4 0.83 10.86 -11.49
CA ALA A 4 1.93 10.02 -11.04
C ALA A 4 1.50 9.24 -9.79
N ALA A 5 1.85 7.95 -9.74
CA ALA A 5 1.66 7.15 -8.54
C ALA A 5 2.57 7.66 -7.42
N ARG A 6 2.20 7.37 -6.17
CA ARG A 6 2.95 7.75 -4.96
C ARG A 6 3.08 6.53 -4.05
N LEU A 7 4.25 6.31 -3.46
CA LEU A 7 4.52 5.18 -2.57
C LEU A 7 4.65 5.66 -1.13
N PHE A 8 3.94 5.00 -0.21
CA PHE A 8 4.01 5.30 1.21
C PHE A 8 4.32 4.04 2.02
N GLU A 9 5.17 4.16 3.03
CA GLU A 9 5.39 3.07 3.99
C GLU A 9 4.22 2.97 4.99
N VAL A 10 3.66 1.78 5.16
CA VAL A 10 2.54 1.54 6.09
C VAL A 10 3.02 1.67 7.53
N GLY A 11 2.33 2.52 8.30
CA GLY A 11 2.60 2.75 9.72
C GLY A 11 3.32 4.07 10.00
N THR A 12 4.29 4.44 9.18
CA THR A 12 4.93 5.77 9.23
C THR A 12 4.24 6.78 8.34
N TRP A 13 3.63 6.32 7.24
CA TRP A 13 3.05 7.15 6.18
C TRP A 13 4.06 8.11 5.54
N GLU A 14 5.34 7.78 5.64
CA GLU A 14 6.41 8.48 4.94
C GLU A 14 6.31 8.17 3.44
N GLU A 15 6.34 9.21 2.62
CA GLU A 15 6.33 9.10 1.17
C GLU A 15 7.76 8.85 0.67
N LEU A 16 7.91 7.83 -0.18
CA LEU A 16 9.16 7.55 -0.86
C LEU A 16 9.18 8.29 -2.19
N GLU A 17 10.09 9.27 -2.31
CA GLU A 17 10.26 10.07 -3.53
C GLU A 17 11.03 9.28 -4.61
N ASN A 18 10.61 9.40 -5.87
CA ASN A 18 11.22 8.72 -7.03
C ASN A 18 11.32 7.19 -6.85
N PHE A 19 10.28 6.60 -6.26
CA PHE A 19 10.28 5.18 -5.93
C PHE A 19 10.35 4.28 -7.17
N ASP A 20 10.98 3.13 -7.02
CA ASP A 20 10.97 2.05 -7.99
C ASP A 20 10.68 0.68 -7.32
N SER A 21 10.82 -0.41 -8.07
CA SER A 21 10.52 -1.74 -7.55
C SER A 21 11.48 -2.20 -6.45
N ASP A 22 12.70 -1.66 -6.38
CA ASP A 22 13.73 -2.05 -5.41
C ASP A 22 13.45 -1.47 -4.01
N ASP A 23 12.54 -0.49 -3.91
CA ASP A 23 12.06 0.07 -2.64
C ASP A 23 11.08 -0.85 -1.90
N LEU A 24 10.56 -1.89 -2.56
CA LEU A 24 9.66 -2.87 -1.95
C LEU A 24 10.44 -3.90 -1.13
N TRP A 25 10.73 -3.56 0.12
CA TRP A 25 11.38 -4.49 1.04
C TRP A 25 10.40 -5.53 1.62
N SER A 26 10.75 -6.82 1.52
CA SER A 26 9.96 -7.96 2.01
C SER A 26 9.60 -7.90 3.50
N SER A 27 10.33 -7.12 4.30
CA SER A 27 10.07 -6.91 5.73
C SER A 27 9.08 -5.78 6.04
N LYS A 28 8.55 -5.10 5.02
CA LYS A 28 7.67 -3.94 5.15
C LYS A 28 6.35 -4.13 4.41
N ALA A 29 5.43 -3.20 4.62
CA ALA A 29 4.24 -3.06 3.81
C ALA A 29 4.16 -1.63 3.28
N PHE A 30 3.60 -1.47 2.08
CA PHE A 30 3.53 -0.20 1.39
C PHE A 30 2.14 0.06 0.81
N LEU A 31 1.82 1.33 0.62
CA LEU A 31 0.62 1.78 -0.07
C LEU A 31 1.04 2.56 -1.31
N VAL A 32 0.76 2.00 -2.49
CA VAL A 32 0.91 2.68 -3.78
C VAL A 32 -0.40 3.34 -4.14
N VAL A 33 -0.40 4.65 -4.32
CA VAL A 33 -1.61 5.46 -4.50
C VAL A 33 -1.57 6.19 -5.84
N GLU A 34 -2.57 5.93 -6.69
CA GLU A 34 -2.82 6.66 -7.93
C GLU A 34 -3.98 7.65 -7.71
N GLN A 35 -3.71 8.94 -7.79
CA GLN A 35 -4.78 9.95 -7.77
C GLN A 35 -5.42 10.10 -9.16
N ARG A 36 -6.73 9.87 -9.23
CA ARG A 36 -7.50 9.99 -10.48
C ARG A 36 -8.11 11.38 -10.65
N GLY A 37 -7.26 12.37 -10.90
CA GLY A 37 -7.67 13.72 -11.29
C GLY A 37 -8.58 14.44 -10.26
N ALA A 38 -8.99 15.68 -10.59
CA ALA A 38 -9.78 16.50 -9.68
C ALA A 38 -11.19 15.91 -9.47
N GLY A 39 -11.44 15.31 -8.30
CA GLY A 39 -12.74 14.76 -7.88
C GLY A 39 -12.90 13.25 -8.03
N GLY A 40 -11.92 12.56 -8.62
CA GLY A 40 -11.85 11.10 -8.57
C GLY A 40 -10.99 10.68 -7.38
N GLY A 41 -11.59 10.00 -6.40
CA GLY A 41 -10.85 9.48 -5.25
C GLY A 41 -9.71 8.56 -5.68
N ALA A 42 -8.71 8.39 -4.81
CA ALA A 42 -7.51 7.66 -5.16
C ALA A 42 -7.76 6.14 -5.24
N VAL A 43 -7.12 5.48 -6.19
CA VAL A 43 -7.05 4.01 -6.22
C VAL A 43 -5.71 3.62 -5.62
N ALA A 44 -5.72 2.66 -4.70
CA ALA A 44 -4.52 2.23 -4.01
C ALA A 44 -4.30 0.72 -4.08
N PHE A 45 -3.04 0.33 -4.15
CA PHE A 45 -2.59 -1.02 -3.86
C PHE A 45 -1.84 -1.02 -2.54
N ALA A 46 -2.25 -1.89 -1.62
CA ALA A 46 -1.47 -2.18 -0.43
C ALA A 46 -0.65 -3.44 -0.67
N TRP A 47 0.67 -3.28 -0.76
CA TRP A 47 1.62 -4.36 -0.94
C TRP A 47 2.13 -4.85 0.42
N ILE A 48 2.15 -6.16 0.62
CA ILE A 48 2.57 -6.81 1.86
C ILE A 48 3.80 -7.66 1.56
N GLY A 49 4.95 -7.29 2.14
CA GLY A 49 6.15 -8.10 2.06
C GLY A 49 6.00 -9.45 2.75
N GLY A 50 6.62 -10.48 2.20
CA GLY A 50 6.51 -11.87 2.66
C GLY A 50 7.07 -12.12 4.08
N GLU A 51 7.96 -11.24 4.56
CA GLU A 51 8.49 -11.26 5.93
C GLU A 51 7.71 -10.32 6.87
N TYR A 52 6.97 -9.34 6.32
CA TYR A 52 6.15 -8.41 7.11
C TYR A 52 5.06 -9.14 7.89
N ASP A 53 4.45 -10.16 7.29
CA ASP A 53 3.47 -11.02 7.97
C ASP A 53 4.11 -12.13 8.83
N GLN A 54 5.42 -12.07 9.12
CA GLN A 54 6.12 -13.01 10.00
C GLN A 54 6.78 -12.35 11.22
N GLY A 55 6.63 -11.02 11.37
CA GLY A 55 7.19 -10.26 12.50
C GLY A 55 6.54 -10.60 13.86
N PRO A 56 7.16 -10.16 14.98
CA PRO A 56 6.61 -10.36 16.32
C PRO A 56 5.23 -9.68 16.45
N GLY A 57 4.16 -10.47 16.38
CA GLY A 57 2.76 -10.01 16.30
C GLY A 57 1.95 -10.73 15.21
N ALA A 58 2.62 -11.33 14.22
CA ALA A 58 1.98 -12.11 13.16
C ALA A 58 1.26 -13.39 13.62
N GLY A 59 1.72 -13.98 14.73
CA GLY A 59 1.12 -15.19 15.32
C GLY A 59 0.17 -14.94 16.49
N GLN A 60 -0.09 -13.67 16.84
CA GLN A 60 -0.94 -13.30 17.98
C GLN A 60 -2.07 -12.35 17.55
N ASP A 61 -2.83 -12.72 16.53
CA ASP A 61 -4.16 -12.16 16.38
C ASP A 61 -5.15 -13.30 16.13
N VAL A 62 -5.96 -13.53 17.16
CA VAL A 62 -7.36 -13.98 17.13
C VAL A 62 -7.91 -14.32 15.75
N ALA A 63 -8.48 -15.53 15.62
CA ALA A 63 -9.33 -15.98 14.51
C ALA A 63 -9.90 -14.82 13.66
N GLY A 64 -9.25 -14.50 12.53
CA GLY A 64 -9.65 -13.40 11.64
C GLY A 64 -8.94 -12.06 11.83
N GLY A 65 -7.62 -12.04 12.08
CA GLY A 65 -6.80 -10.82 12.19
C GLY A 65 -5.46 -10.92 11.45
N GLY A 66 -5.48 -11.21 10.14
CA GLY A 66 -4.26 -11.34 9.32
C GLY A 66 -3.67 -9.98 8.90
N ALA A 67 -2.52 -9.96 8.22
CA ALA A 67 -1.98 -8.72 7.62
C ALA A 67 -3.01 -7.97 6.75
N TYR A 68 -3.92 -8.69 6.10
CA TYR A 68 -5.05 -8.12 5.35
C TYR A 68 -5.97 -7.23 6.22
N ASP A 69 -6.32 -7.66 7.43
CA ASP A 69 -7.17 -6.88 8.34
C ASP A 69 -6.45 -5.65 8.89
N ARG A 70 -5.12 -5.77 9.12
CA ARG A 70 -4.27 -4.64 9.53
C ARG A 70 -4.19 -3.59 8.43
N ILE A 71 -3.99 -4.01 7.18
CA ILE A 71 -3.93 -3.14 6.00
C ILE A 71 -5.27 -2.43 5.74
N ALA A 72 -6.39 -3.13 5.88
CA ALA A 72 -7.72 -2.53 5.73
C ALA A 72 -7.96 -1.38 6.74
N ARG A 73 -7.48 -1.54 7.98
CA ARG A 73 -7.52 -0.45 8.98
C ARG A 73 -6.53 0.66 8.65
N ALA A 74 -5.37 0.29 8.12
CA ALA A 74 -4.31 1.22 7.77
C ALA A 74 -4.76 2.25 6.71
N ALA A 75 -5.66 1.90 5.78
CA ALA A 75 -6.21 2.86 4.82
C ALA A 75 -6.99 4.02 5.48
N ALA A 76 -7.75 3.74 6.54
CA ALA A 76 -8.45 4.80 7.29
C ALA A 76 -7.45 5.71 8.04
N ASP A 77 -6.39 5.13 8.58
CA ASP A 77 -5.34 5.89 9.27
C ASP A 77 -4.46 6.68 8.29
N PHE A 78 -4.22 6.14 7.10
CA PHE A 78 -3.58 6.85 6.00
C PHE A 78 -4.36 8.10 5.60
N THR A 79 -5.68 8.00 5.39
CA THR A 79 -6.50 9.16 5.04
C THR A 79 -6.45 10.23 6.14
N LYS A 80 -6.46 9.83 7.42
CA LYS A 80 -6.30 10.79 8.53
C LYS A 80 -4.91 11.44 8.54
N ALA A 81 -3.86 10.69 8.25
CA ALA A 81 -2.48 11.16 8.29
C ALA A 81 -2.12 12.08 7.10
N THR A 82 -2.62 11.76 5.91
CA THR A 82 -2.20 12.41 4.65
C THR A 82 -3.26 13.30 4.03
N GLY A 83 -4.52 13.18 4.44
CA GLY A 83 -5.67 13.84 3.81
C GLY A 83 -6.06 13.26 2.45
N ILE A 84 -5.44 12.15 2.02
CA ILE A 84 -5.75 11.49 0.75
C ILE A 84 -6.86 10.47 0.96
N GLU A 85 -8.00 10.67 0.30
CA GLU A 85 -9.10 9.71 0.31
C GLU A 85 -8.83 8.58 -0.68
N VAL A 86 -8.83 7.35 -0.16
CA VAL A 86 -8.72 6.12 -0.95
C VAL A 86 -10.13 5.61 -1.26
N ALA A 87 -10.54 5.71 -2.52
CA ALA A 87 -11.85 5.26 -2.99
C ALA A 87 -11.89 3.74 -3.26
N ALA A 88 -10.75 3.15 -3.62
CA ALA A 88 -10.61 1.71 -3.83
C ALA A 88 -9.24 1.25 -3.34
N LEU A 89 -9.22 0.13 -2.61
CA LEU A 89 -8.01 -0.49 -2.09
C LEU A 89 -7.95 -1.95 -2.54
N GLN A 90 -6.86 -2.33 -3.18
CA GLN A 90 -6.54 -3.73 -3.46
C GLN A 90 -5.34 -4.15 -2.62
N VAL A 91 -5.45 -5.25 -1.89
CA VAL A 91 -4.36 -5.81 -1.10
C VAL A 91 -3.64 -6.89 -1.92
N VAL A 92 -2.31 -6.86 -1.90
CA VAL A 92 -1.44 -7.69 -2.73
C VAL A 92 -0.29 -8.19 -1.87
N ALA A 93 0.02 -9.49 -1.96
CA ALA A 93 1.18 -10.08 -1.29
C ALA A 93 2.40 -10.10 -2.23
N GLU A 94 3.60 -10.07 -1.64
CA GLU A 94 4.85 -10.25 -2.37
C GLU A 94 4.84 -11.54 -3.21
N GLY A 95 5.13 -11.40 -4.50
CA GLY A 95 5.12 -12.50 -5.47
C GLY A 95 3.74 -12.82 -6.05
N GLU A 96 2.67 -12.15 -5.60
CA GLU A 96 1.30 -12.27 -6.12
C GLU A 96 0.81 -10.98 -6.80
N GLU A 97 1.73 -10.10 -7.22
CA GLU A 97 1.39 -8.81 -7.79
C GLU A 97 0.79 -8.90 -9.20
N PRO A 98 -0.39 -8.31 -9.44
CA PRO A 98 -0.96 -8.23 -10.79
C PRO A 98 -0.16 -7.26 -11.66
N GLU A 99 -0.20 -7.42 -12.99
CA GLU A 99 0.48 -6.51 -13.93
C GLU A 99 0.08 -5.03 -13.71
N SER A 100 -1.18 -4.78 -13.35
CA SER A 100 -1.69 -3.43 -13.07
C SER A 100 -1.02 -2.75 -11.87
N PHE A 101 -0.44 -3.52 -10.94
CA PHE A 101 0.36 -2.96 -9.85
C PHE A 101 1.69 -2.42 -10.40
N TRP A 102 2.38 -3.23 -11.20
CA TRP A 102 3.68 -2.87 -11.79
C TRP A 102 3.60 -1.70 -12.77
N ASP A 103 2.47 -1.52 -13.44
CA ASP A 103 2.26 -0.35 -14.31
C ASP A 103 2.36 0.99 -13.57
N LEU A 104 2.10 1.02 -12.26
CA LEU A 104 2.23 2.22 -11.44
C LEU A 104 3.70 2.62 -11.18
N PHE A 105 4.61 1.65 -11.14
CA PHE A 105 6.04 1.89 -10.94
C PHE A 105 6.75 2.34 -12.22
N ARG A 106 6.15 2.08 -13.39
CA ARG A 106 6.68 2.54 -14.69
C ARG A 106 6.33 3.99 -15.00
N LEU A 107 5.38 4.56 -14.25
CA LEU A 107 4.80 5.88 -14.47
C LEU A 107 5.24 6.92 -13.43
N GLY A 108 5.77 6.48 -12.29
CA GLY A 108 6.42 7.31 -11.27
C GLY A 108 7.89 7.57 -11.62
#